data_AF-A0A6L5F996-F1
#
_entry.id   AF-A0A6L5F996-F1
#
_cell.length_a   1.000
_cell.length_b   1.000
_cell.length_c   1.000
_cell.angle_alpha   90.00
_cell.angle_beta   90.00
_cell.angle_gamma   90.00
#
_symmetry.space_group_name_H-M   'P 1'
#
loop_
_entity.id
_entity.type
_entity.pdbx_description
1 polymer ?
#
loop_
_entity_poly.entity_id
_entity_poly.type
_entity_poly.pdbx_seq_one_letter_code
_entity_poly.pdbx_strand_id
1 'polypeptide(L)'
;METFVVALNPDAESSLPYLLRLPLEGGVLLKTRETWPRANRAYCHPLDEWPDGAEIVEEVPVKVCRRRGSAIDLVLDRGINFRSQFVYTRSRGREVILWQTAKVARKARPGVRVPKRRASGLDHWTVTVDTRERYPYRFAERPVTTERRALSVGDYAVMVGDFVVAAVERKTMENLQTDLVSGSLGFAMAELSGLSAAAVVVEDRYTALFKAKYVEPGFLPELVARLQVRYPRVPIVFCDTRKFAEEWTYRFLGAALAELGPAINTSEEE
;
A
#
# COMPACT_ATOMS: atom_id res chain seq x y z
N MET A 1 14.53 1.63 -34.73
CA MET A 1 13.89 1.78 -33.40
C MET A 1 14.39 0.65 -32.54
N GLU A 2 14.68 0.91 -31.28
CA GLU A 2 15.03 -0.13 -30.32
C GLU A 2 13.83 -1.03 -30.04
N THR A 3 14.02 -2.35 -30.05
CA THR A 3 12.96 -3.34 -29.86
C THR A 3 13.22 -4.23 -28.66
N PHE A 4 12.13 -4.61 -27.99
CA PHE A 4 12.12 -5.70 -27.02
C PHE A 4 11.78 -6.98 -27.76
N VAL A 5 12.64 -7.99 -27.61
CA VAL A 5 12.50 -9.25 -28.33
C VAL A 5 12.23 -10.39 -27.35
N VAL A 6 11.29 -11.25 -27.71
CA VAL A 6 11.00 -12.52 -27.06
C VAL A 6 11.23 -13.63 -28.07
N ALA A 7 12.04 -14.62 -27.73
CA ALA A 7 12.34 -15.77 -28.58
C ALA A 7 12.12 -17.09 -27.83
N LEU A 8 12.02 -18.20 -28.56
CA LEU A 8 12.09 -19.53 -27.98
C LEU A 8 13.52 -19.84 -27.53
N ASN A 9 13.66 -20.42 -26.35
CA ASN A 9 14.92 -20.97 -25.89
C ASN A 9 15.17 -22.31 -26.61
N PRO A 10 16.26 -22.46 -27.39
CA PRO A 10 16.55 -23.69 -28.12
C PRO A 10 16.92 -24.86 -27.20
N ASP A 11 17.27 -24.58 -25.93
CA ASP A 11 17.52 -25.60 -24.92
C ASP A 11 16.20 -26.23 -24.43
N ALA A 12 15.85 -27.38 -25.02
CA ALA A 12 14.62 -28.12 -24.75
C ALA A 12 14.52 -28.67 -23.31
N GLU A 13 15.66 -28.85 -22.62
CA GLU A 13 15.70 -29.31 -21.23
C GLU A 13 15.50 -28.16 -20.23
N SER A 14 15.47 -26.91 -20.72
CA SER A 14 15.32 -25.74 -19.88
C SER A 14 13.89 -25.57 -19.36
N SER A 15 13.75 -25.40 -18.03
CA SER A 15 12.48 -24.97 -17.42
C SER A 15 12.08 -23.51 -17.75
N LEU A 16 12.94 -22.77 -18.45
CA LEU A 16 12.75 -21.39 -18.90
C LEU A 16 12.71 -21.36 -20.45
N PRO A 17 11.55 -21.66 -21.07
CA PRO A 17 11.40 -21.84 -22.51
C PRO A 17 11.50 -20.56 -23.35
N TYR A 18 11.61 -19.38 -22.74
CA TYR A 18 11.68 -18.12 -23.48
C TYR A 18 12.94 -17.33 -23.16
N LEU A 19 13.48 -16.69 -24.19
CA LEU A 19 14.57 -15.73 -24.13
C LEU A 19 14.01 -14.32 -24.28
N LEU A 20 14.59 -13.36 -23.57
CA LEU A 20 14.26 -11.95 -23.62
C LEU A 20 15.51 -11.15 -23.97
N ARG A 21 15.38 -10.20 -24.89
CA ARG A 21 16.40 -9.17 -25.17
C ARG A 21 15.80 -7.80 -24.96
N LEU A 22 16.37 -7.06 -24.00
CA LEU A 22 16.01 -5.66 -23.78
C LEU A 22 17.06 -4.77 -24.45
N PRO A 23 16.64 -3.69 -25.14
CA PRO A 23 17.56 -2.76 -25.77
C PRO A 23 18.10 -1.77 -24.73
N LEU A 24 18.96 -2.25 -23.85
CA LEU A 24 19.58 -1.47 -22.78
C LEU A 24 20.99 -2.00 -22.51
N GLU A 25 21.94 -1.12 -22.20
CA GLU A 25 23.30 -1.49 -21.74
C GLU A 25 24.02 -2.46 -22.69
N GLY A 26 23.84 -2.31 -24.01
CA GLY A 26 24.44 -3.21 -25.02
C GLY A 26 23.66 -4.50 -25.30
N GLY A 27 22.54 -4.71 -24.59
CA GLY A 27 21.63 -5.86 -24.75
C GLY A 27 21.54 -6.67 -23.46
N VAL A 28 20.53 -6.40 -22.63
CA VAL A 28 20.27 -7.26 -21.46
C VAL A 28 19.55 -8.52 -21.94
N LEU A 29 20.20 -9.67 -21.75
CA LEU A 29 19.69 -10.97 -22.17
C LEU A 29 19.23 -11.79 -20.95
N LEU A 30 18.03 -12.36 -21.02
CA LEU A 30 17.43 -13.12 -19.92
C LEU A 30 16.71 -14.37 -20.44
N LYS A 31 16.62 -15.42 -19.61
CA LYS A 31 15.71 -16.56 -19.77
C LYS A 31 14.53 -16.41 -18.82
N THR A 32 13.33 -16.80 -19.24
CA THR A 32 12.10 -16.72 -18.42
C THR A 32 11.11 -17.85 -18.76
N ARG A 33 10.06 -17.99 -17.94
CA ARG A 33 9.02 -19.01 -18.11
C ARG A 33 7.85 -18.57 -19.00
N GLU A 34 7.65 -17.28 -19.18
CA GLU A 34 6.49 -16.74 -19.92
C GLU A 34 6.88 -15.55 -20.80
N THR A 35 6.14 -15.34 -21.89
CA THR A 35 6.35 -14.23 -22.83
C THR A 35 5.90 -12.87 -22.31
N TRP A 36 5.10 -12.84 -21.23
CA TRP A 36 4.71 -11.62 -20.53
C TRP A 36 4.10 -11.94 -19.15
N PRO A 37 4.48 -11.25 -18.05
CA PRO A 37 4.04 -11.55 -16.68
C PRO A 37 2.59 -11.09 -16.44
N ARG A 38 1.63 -11.92 -16.85
CA ARG A 38 0.18 -11.59 -16.79
C ARG A 38 -0.41 -11.81 -15.41
N ALA A 39 -0.02 -12.89 -14.74
CA ALA A 39 -0.67 -13.37 -13.52
C ALA A 39 0.24 -13.30 -12.29
N ASN A 40 1.52 -13.68 -12.42
CA ASN A 40 2.52 -13.77 -11.36
C ASN A 40 3.82 -13.07 -11.77
N ARG A 41 4.73 -12.90 -10.80
CA ARG A 41 6.09 -12.44 -11.11
C ARG A 41 6.79 -13.59 -11.84
N ALA A 42 7.35 -13.30 -13.01
CA ALA A 42 8.15 -14.27 -13.72
C ALA A 42 9.59 -14.18 -13.22
N TYR A 43 10.18 -15.32 -12.86
CA TYR A 43 11.61 -15.39 -12.59
C TYR A 43 12.38 -15.25 -13.90
N CYS A 44 13.45 -14.45 -13.87
CA CYS A 44 14.39 -14.31 -14.97
C CYS A 44 15.79 -14.73 -14.54
N HIS A 45 16.48 -15.45 -15.41
CA HIS A 45 17.88 -15.83 -15.25
C HIS A 45 18.74 -15.10 -16.31
N PRO A 46 19.92 -14.55 -15.97
CA PRO A 46 20.83 -14.00 -16.96
C PRO A 46 21.17 -14.99 -18.08
N LEU A 47 21.33 -14.48 -19.29
CA LEU A 47 21.86 -15.23 -20.42
C LEU A 47 23.15 -14.55 -20.88
N ASP A 48 24.22 -15.32 -21.06
CA ASP A 48 25.52 -14.76 -21.41
C ASP A 48 25.56 -14.30 -22.87
N GLU A 49 24.99 -15.09 -23.79
CA GLU A 49 24.99 -14.82 -25.23
C GLU A 49 23.66 -15.20 -25.87
N TRP A 50 23.26 -14.45 -26.89
CA TRP A 50 22.04 -14.73 -27.65
C TRP A 50 22.29 -15.90 -28.63
N PRO A 51 21.53 -17.00 -28.57
CA PRO A 51 21.78 -18.15 -29.43
C PRO A 51 21.51 -17.85 -30.91
N ASP A 52 22.41 -18.33 -31.75
CA ASP A 52 22.20 -18.36 -33.20
C ASP A 52 20.97 -19.22 -33.53
N GLY A 53 20.09 -18.69 -34.38
CA GLY A 53 18.87 -19.39 -34.79
C GLY A 53 17.72 -19.38 -33.77
N ALA A 54 17.82 -18.59 -32.69
CA ALA A 54 16.70 -18.43 -31.76
C ALA A 54 15.44 -17.88 -32.49
N GLU A 55 14.36 -18.66 -32.51
CA GLU A 55 13.11 -18.30 -33.18
C GLU A 55 12.43 -17.15 -32.43
N ILE A 56 12.26 -16.01 -33.10
CA ILE A 56 11.60 -14.83 -32.54
C ILE A 56 10.08 -15.05 -32.51
N VAL A 57 9.51 -15.02 -31.30
CA VAL A 57 8.06 -15.15 -31.05
C VAL A 57 7.39 -13.78 -31.03
N GLU A 58 8.09 -12.77 -30.51
CA GLU A 58 7.58 -11.41 -30.44
C GLU A 58 8.70 -10.40 -30.56
N GLU A 59 8.50 -9.37 -31.37
CA GLU A 59 9.37 -8.20 -31.46
C GLU A 59 8.52 -6.93 -31.41
N VAL A 60 8.73 -6.10 -30.39
CA VAL A 60 7.89 -4.92 -30.15
C VAL A 60 8.77 -3.67 -30.02
N PRO A 61 8.44 -2.56 -30.71
CA PRO A 61 9.11 -1.28 -30.51
C PRO A 61 8.99 -0.81 -29.06
N VAL A 62 10.07 -0.20 -28.56
CA VAL A 62 10.15 0.28 -27.19
C VAL A 62 9.98 1.80 -27.15
N LYS A 63 9.07 2.29 -26.30
CA LYS A 63 8.94 3.72 -25.96
C LYS A 63 9.91 4.12 -24.85
N VAL A 64 10.13 3.24 -23.88
CA VAL A 64 11.04 3.47 -22.75
C VAL A 64 11.69 2.14 -22.34
N CYS A 65 13.02 2.07 -22.33
CA CYS A 65 13.78 1.07 -21.57
C CYS A 65 14.86 1.78 -20.77
N ARG A 66 14.77 1.80 -19.43
CA ARG A 66 15.76 2.52 -18.61
C ARG A 66 15.99 1.81 -17.28
N ARG A 67 17.25 1.76 -16.84
CA ARG A 67 17.60 1.33 -15.49
C ARG A 67 17.37 2.46 -14.49
N ARG A 68 16.77 2.12 -13.35
CA ARG A 68 16.54 2.97 -12.17
C ARG A 68 16.88 2.18 -10.91
N GLY A 69 18.08 2.40 -10.39
CA GLY A 69 18.60 1.63 -9.26
C GLY A 69 18.57 0.14 -9.58
N SER A 70 17.83 -0.63 -8.78
CA SER A 70 17.73 -2.09 -8.93
C SER A 70 16.65 -2.56 -9.91
N ALA A 71 15.97 -1.66 -10.63
CA ALA A 71 14.93 -2.03 -11.60
C ALA A 71 15.25 -1.53 -13.02
N ILE A 72 14.77 -2.24 -14.03
CA ILE A 72 14.66 -1.75 -15.41
C ILE A 72 13.18 -1.53 -15.69
N ASP A 73 12.80 -0.31 -16.05
CA ASP A 73 11.48 0.03 -16.56
C ASP A 73 11.40 -0.32 -18.05
N LEU A 74 10.33 -1.00 -18.47
CA LEU A 74 10.04 -1.30 -19.87
C LEU A 74 8.63 -0.82 -20.24
N VAL A 75 8.55 0.06 -21.25
CA VAL A 75 7.31 0.54 -21.87
C VAL A 75 7.36 0.26 -23.36
N LEU A 76 6.45 -0.58 -23.84
CA LEU A 76 6.34 -1.01 -25.23
C LEU A 76 5.33 -0.14 -26.00
N ASP A 77 5.51 -0.04 -27.32
CA ASP A 77 4.56 0.59 -28.22
C ASP A 77 3.46 -0.39 -28.66
N ARG A 78 2.55 -0.73 -27.75
CA ARG A 78 1.36 -1.54 -28.03
C ARG A 78 0.18 -1.19 -27.11
N GLY A 79 -1.03 -1.61 -27.49
CA GLY A 79 -2.27 -1.24 -26.78
C GLY A 79 -2.50 -1.96 -25.44
N ILE A 80 -1.99 -3.18 -25.27
CA ILE A 80 -2.13 -3.98 -24.05
C ILE A 80 -0.78 -4.57 -23.64
N ASN A 81 -0.62 -4.93 -22.37
CA ASN A 81 0.64 -5.53 -21.88
C ASN A 81 1.85 -4.66 -22.21
N PHE A 82 1.73 -3.35 -22.05
CA PHE A 82 2.73 -2.40 -22.57
C PHE A 82 3.65 -1.82 -21.49
N ARG A 83 3.45 -2.15 -20.21
CA ARG A 83 4.26 -1.65 -19.08
C ARG A 83 4.67 -2.78 -18.14
N SER A 84 5.96 -2.90 -17.88
CA SER A 84 6.52 -3.86 -16.92
C SER A 84 7.85 -3.37 -16.32
N GLN A 85 8.34 -4.10 -15.32
CA GLN A 85 9.64 -3.89 -14.71
C GLN A 85 10.40 -5.20 -14.52
N PHE A 86 11.71 -5.17 -14.72
CA PHE A 86 12.64 -6.22 -14.31
C PHE A 86 13.36 -5.77 -13.04
N VAL A 87 13.08 -6.41 -11.91
CA VAL A 87 13.64 -6.02 -10.61
C VAL A 87 14.72 -6.99 -10.19
N TYR A 88 15.93 -6.47 -10.07
CA TYR A 88 17.09 -7.12 -9.48
C TYR A 88 16.95 -7.02 -7.97
N THR A 89 17.00 -8.16 -7.28
CA THR A 89 16.89 -8.23 -5.82
C THR A 89 17.64 -9.45 -5.29
N ARG A 90 17.69 -9.60 -3.97
CA ARG A 90 18.26 -10.77 -3.31
C ARG A 90 17.17 -11.63 -2.68
N SER A 91 17.26 -12.94 -2.85
CA SER A 91 16.42 -13.94 -2.19
C SER A 91 17.30 -15.09 -1.70
N ARG A 92 17.19 -15.43 -0.41
CA ARG A 92 18.02 -16.47 0.25
C ARG A 92 19.53 -16.32 -0.05
N GLY A 93 20.03 -15.09 -0.03
CA GLY A 93 21.44 -14.76 -0.28
C GLY A 93 21.88 -14.75 -1.75
N ARG A 94 21.01 -15.11 -2.70
CA ARG A 94 21.31 -15.12 -4.14
C ARG A 94 20.67 -13.94 -4.85
N GLU A 95 21.33 -13.41 -5.86
CA GLU A 95 20.73 -12.42 -6.77
C GLU A 95 19.67 -13.10 -7.64
N VAL A 96 18.53 -12.44 -7.78
CA VAL A 96 17.39 -12.90 -8.57
C VAL A 96 16.79 -11.73 -9.33
N ILE A 97 16.38 -12.00 -10.57
CA ILE A 97 15.72 -11.02 -11.43
C ILE A 97 14.25 -11.41 -11.52
N LEU A 98 13.35 -10.49 -11.20
CA LEU A 98 11.91 -10.72 -11.26
C LEU A 98 11.27 -9.78 -12.26
N TRP A 99 10.63 -10.34 -13.28
CA TRP A 99 9.85 -9.60 -14.25
C TRP A 99 8.39 -9.51 -13.79
N GLN A 100 7.86 -8.29 -13.74
CA GLN A 100 6.54 -8.03 -13.18
C GLN A 100 5.81 -6.88 -13.89
N THR A 101 4.48 -6.96 -13.95
CA THR A 101 3.61 -5.82 -14.27
C THR A 101 3.17 -5.10 -13.00
N ALA A 102 2.64 -3.87 -13.13
CA ALA A 102 2.04 -3.14 -12.01
C ALA A 102 0.93 -3.96 -11.29
N LYS A 103 0.11 -4.70 -12.06
CA LYS A 103 -0.94 -5.59 -11.53
C LYS A 103 -0.36 -6.72 -10.68
N VAL A 104 0.70 -7.36 -11.16
CA VAL A 104 1.41 -8.45 -10.47
C VAL A 104 2.15 -7.94 -9.23
N ALA A 105 2.84 -6.80 -9.34
CA ALA A 105 3.54 -6.18 -8.22
C ALA A 105 2.59 -5.84 -7.05
N ARG A 106 1.34 -5.47 -7.37
CA ARG A 106 0.27 -5.20 -6.39
C ARG A 106 -0.29 -6.47 -5.76
N LYS A 107 -0.43 -7.57 -6.50
CA LYS A 107 -0.84 -8.89 -5.96
C LYS A 107 0.23 -9.56 -5.10
N ALA A 108 1.50 -9.37 -5.44
CA ALA A 108 2.65 -9.99 -4.75
C ALA A 108 3.07 -9.26 -3.45
N ARG A 109 2.18 -8.45 -2.85
CA ARG A 109 2.34 -7.91 -1.49
C ARG A 109 1.32 -8.46 -0.49
N PRO A 110 1.25 -9.78 -0.24
CA PRO A 110 0.81 -10.29 1.04
C PRO A 110 2.01 -10.24 2.01
N GLY A 111 2.01 -9.30 2.95
CA GLY A 111 3.05 -9.20 3.99
C GLY A 111 3.94 -7.97 3.91
N VAL A 112 3.36 -6.76 3.84
CA VAL A 112 4.11 -5.56 4.22
C VAL A 112 4.49 -5.74 5.70
N ARG A 113 5.78 -5.93 5.97
CA ARG A 113 6.31 -5.83 7.33
C ARG A 113 6.05 -4.41 7.79
N VAL A 114 5.31 -4.27 8.89
CA VAL A 114 5.04 -2.97 9.48
C VAL A 114 6.39 -2.33 9.84
N PRO A 115 6.75 -1.15 9.27
CA PRO A 115 8.07 -0.57 9.52
C PRO A 115 8.30 -0.33 11.02
N LYS A 116 9.51 -0.59 11.52
CA LYS A 116 9.91 -0.31 12.92
C LYS A 116 10.19 1.18 13.20
N ARG A 117 10.10 2.04 12.18
CA ARG A 117 10.40 3.48 12.30
C ARG A 117 9.38 4.19 13.19
N ARG A 118 9.86 5.04 14.10
CA ARG A 118 9.08 5.93 14.97
C ARG A 118 8.08 6.75 14.15
N ALA A 119 6.91 7.06 14.73
CA ALA A 119 5.97 8.00 14.13
C ALA A 119 6.55 9.40 14.28
N SER A 120 6.82 10.07 13.16
CA SER A 120 7.37 11.43 13.10
C SER A 120 8.60 11.71 14.00
N GLY A 121 9.39 10.68 14.32
CA GLY A 121 10.56 10.82 15.19
C GLY A 121 10.27 10.98 16.69
N LEU A 122 9.01 10.85 17.12
CA LEU A 122 8.61 10.97 18.53
C LEU A 122 9.17 9.82 19.38
N ASP A 123 9.73 10.17 20.53
CA ASP A 123 10.40 9.23 21.44
C ASP A 123 9.47 8.65 22.49
N HIS A 124 8.62 9.48 23.11
CA HIS A 124 7.61 9.07 24.07
C HIS A 124 6.40 9.99 23.93
N TRP A 125 5.23 9.39 23.72
CA TRP A 125 3.95 10.10 23.62
C TRP A 125 2.82 9.14 23.97
N THR A 126 1.64 9.71 24.23
CA THR A 126 0.48 8.97 24.68
C THR A 126 -0.61 8.98 23.61
N VAL A 127 -1.17 7.81 23.32
CA VAL A 127 -2.46 7.68 22.64
C VAL A 127 -3.54 7.51 23.69
N THR A 128 -4.47 8.45 23.73
CA THR A 128 -5.67 8.32 24.56
C THR A 128 -6.67 7.43 23.82
N VAL A 129 -7.19 6.43 24.51
CA VAL A 129 -8.12 5.44 23.99
C VAL A 129 -9.46 5.63 24.69
N ASP A 130 -10.54 5.71 23.92
CA ASP A 130 -11.88 5.87 24.47
C ASP A 130 -12.25 4.71 25.39
N THR A 131 -12.89 5.00 26.52
CA THR A 131 -13.28 3.99 27.51
C THR A 131 -14.32 2.99 26.99
N ARG A 132 -15.10 3.34 25.96
CA ARG A 132 -16.11 2.50 25.32
C ARG A 132 -15.50 1.54 24.28
N GLU A 133 -14.28 1.77 23.81
CA GLU A 133 -13.58 0.86 22.90
C GLU A 133 -13.22 -0.43 23.67
N ARG A 134 -13.94 -1.52 23.39
CA ARG A 134 -13.81 -2.80 24.11
C ARG A 134 -12.57 -3.59 23.72
N TYR A 135 -12.12 -3.45 22.47
CA TYR A 135 -11.00 -4.22 21.93
C TYR A 135 -9.96 -3.26 21.35
N PRO A 136 -9.26 -2.51 22.22
CA PRO A 136 -8.35 -1.48 21.78
C PRO A 136 -7.14 -2.05 21.04
N TYR A 137 -6.54 -1.21 20.20
CA TYR A 137 -5.20 -1.43 19.67
C TYR A 137 -4.19 -1.54 20.81
N ARG A 138 -3.18 -2.38 20.61
CA ARG A 138 -2.15 -2.65 21.62
C ARG A 138 -0.92 -1.77 21.40
N PHE A 139 -0.74 -1.27 20.18
CA PHE A 139 0.45 -0.60 19.68
C PHE A 139 1.74 -1.34 20.06
N ALA A 140 1.71 -2.67 19.96
CA ALA A 140 2.80 -3.52 20.42
C ALA A 140 4.12 -3.18 19.70
N GLU A 141 5.22 -3.16 20.46
CA GLU A 141 6.57 -2.81 19.97
C GLU A 141 6.69 -1.38 19.41
N ARG A 142 5.77 -0.47 19.76
CA ARG A 142 5.85 0.96 19.44
C ARG A 142 6.29 1.77 20.66
N PRO A 143 7.09 2.83 20.48
CA PRO A 143 7.44 3.76 21.56
C PRO A 143 6.27 4.72 21.81
N VAL A 144 5.16 4.17 22.33
CA VAL A 144 3.92 4.89 22.64
C VAL A 144 3.26 4.25 23.85
N THR A 145 2.73 5.07 24.74
CA THR A 145 1.89 4.61 25.86
C THR A 145 0.41 4.76 25.49
N THR A 146 -0.45 3.99 26.15
CA THR A 146 -1.89 4.16 26.03
C THR A 146 -2.50 4.56 27.36
N GLU A 147 -3.47 5.46 27.31
CA GLU A 147 -4.25 5.89 28.46
C GLU A 147 -5.74 5.73 28.14
N ARG A 148 -6.56 5.35 29.12
CA ARG A 148 -8.01 5.24 28.96
C ARG A 148 -8.70 6.49 29.46
N ARG A 149 -9.45 7.19 28.60
CA ARG A 149 -10.25 8.37 28.96
C ARG A 149 -11.54 8.36 28.15
N ALA A 150 -12.62 8.92 28.68
CA ALA A 150 -13.81 9.15 27.87
C ALA A 150 -13.52 10.29 26.88
N LEU A 151 -13.55 9.99 25.57
CA LEU A 151 -13.37 10.96 24.50
C LEU A 151 -14.72 11.53 24.09
N SER A 152 -14.74 12.81 23.75
CA SER A 152 -15.93 13.45 23.20
C SER A 152 -16.26 12.93 21.79
N VAL A 153 -15.24 12.55 21.02
CA VAL A 153 -15.39 11.99 19.66
C VAL A 153 -14.19 11.10 19.30
N GLY A 154 -14.43 10.05 18.52
CA GLY A 154 -13.42 9.08 18.11
C GLY A 154 -13.11 8.02 19.17
N ASP A 155 -12.40 6.98 18.74
CA ASP A 155 -11.98 5.86 19.59
C ASP A 155 -10.53 6.01 20.08
N TYR A 156 -9.72 6.75 19.34
CA TYR A 156 -8.31 7.04 19.66
C TYR A 156 -8.03 8.51 19.44
N ALA A 157 -7.24 9.14 20.31
CA ALA A 157 -6.89 10.53 20.21
C ALA A 157 -5.45 10.81 20.66
N VAL A 158 -4.94 11.96 20.26
CA VAL A 158 -3.81 12.64 20.92
C VAL A 158 -4.31 13.90 21.59
N MET A 159 -3.87 14.09 22.83
CA MET A 159 -4.29 15.19 23.69
C MET A 159 -3.12 16.13 23.96
N VAL A 160 -3.40 17.43 24.06
CA VAL A 160 -2.49 18.43 24.62
C VAL A 160 -3.23 19.11 25.75
N GLY A 161 -2.82 18.81 26.99
CA GLY A 161 -3.65 19.13 28.17
C GLY A 161 -4.99 18.42 28.07
N ASP A 162 -6.08 19.19 28.13
CA ASP A 162 -7.45 18.69 28.02
C ASP A 162 -8.05 18.78 26.60
N PHE A 163 -7.28 19.23 25.62
CA PHE A 163 -7.76 19.42 24.25
C PHE A 163 -7.39 18.24 23.36
N VAL A 164 -8.38 17.78 22.59
CA VAL A 164 -8.18 16.78 21.53
C VAL A 164 -7.53 17.47 20.34
N VAL A 165 -6.27 17.14 20.05
CA VAL A 165 -5.55 17.68 18.88
C VAL A 165 -5.94 16.92 17.63
N ALA A 166 -6.04 15.59 17.74
CA ALA A 166 -6.51 14.74 16.67
C ALA A 166 -7.23 13.51 17.21
N ALA A 167 -8.17 12.99 16.41
CA ALA A 167 -8.93 11.80 16.74
C ALA A 167 -9.08 10.84 15.55
N VAL A 168 -9.21 9.56 15.85
CA VAL A 168 -9.48 8.49 14.89
C VAL A 168 -10.68 7.69 15.37
N GLU A 169 -11.72 7.63 14.54
CA GLU A 169 -12.85 6.71 14.69
C GLU A 169 -12.50 5.39 14.01
N ARG A 170 -12.64 4.27 14.72
CA ARG A 170 -12.29 2.95 14.24
C ARG A 170 -13.55 2.18 13.83
N LYS A 171 -13.53 1.59 12.63
CA LYS A 171 -14.63 0.74 12.15
C LYS A 171 -14.14 -0.60 11.63
N THR A 172 -14.81 -1.67 12.06
CA THR A 172 -14.83 -2.92 11.30
C THR A 172 -15.69 -2.75 10.06
N MET A 173 -15.56 -3.65 9.08
CA MET A 173 -16.40 -3.60 7.88
C MET A 173 -17.88 -3.78 8.21
N GLU A 174 -18.21 -4.66 9.17
CA GLU A 174 -19.59 -4.88 9.61
C GLU A 174 -20.19 -3.62 10.24
N ASN A 175 -19.48 -2.98 11.17
CA ASN A 175 -19.95 -1.76 11.82
C ASN A 175 -20.07 -0.61 10.82
N LEU A 176 -19.10 -0.48 9.90
CA LEU A 176 -19.17 0.54 8.83
C LEU A 176 -20.43 0.37 7.99
N GLN A 177 -20.80 -0.85 7.60
CA GLN A 177 -22.01 -1.11 6.82
C GLN A 177 -23.27 -0.68 7.59
N THR A 178 -23.38 -1.08 8.85
CA THR A 178 -24.49 -0.69 9.73
C THR A 178 -24.59 0.84 9.86
N ASP A 179 -23.46 1.51 10.06
CA ASP A 179 -23.43 2.96 10.29
C ASP A 179 -23.70 3.77 9.01
N LEU A 180 -23.28 3.26 7.85
CA LEU A 180 -23.61 3.86 6.55
C LEU A 180 -25.11 3.75 6.29
N VAL A 181 -25.69 2.55 6.47
CA VAL A 181 -27.11 2.29 6.20
C VAL A 181 -28.02 3.07 7.15
N SER A 182 -27.67 3.14 8.44
CA SER A 182 -28.44 3.90 9.43
C SER A 182 -28.19 5.42 9.35
N GLY A 183 -27.14 5.85 8.65
CA GLY A 183 -26.71 7.24 8.58
C GLY A 183 -25.95 7.75 9.81
N SER A 184 -25.73 6.91 10.83
CA SER A 184 -25.03 7.27 12.08
C SER A 184 -23.61 7.75 11.82
N LEU A 185 -22.93 7.20 10.79
CA LEU A 185 -21.57 7.63 10.43
C LEU A 185 -21.50 9.12 10.07
N GLY A 186 -22.57 9.67 9.48
CA GLY A 186 -22.65 11.07 9.11
C GLY A 186 -22.63 12.02 10.32
N PHE A 187 -23.16 11.59 11.47
CA PHE A 187 -23.11 12.36 12.71
C PHE A 187 -21.71 12.32 13.33
N ALA A 188 -21.11 11.12 13.42
CA ALA A 188 -19.74 10.96 13.89
C ALA A 188 -18.75 11.78 13.05
N MET A 189 -18.87 11.74 11.72
CA MET A 189 -18.02 12.54 10.83
C MET A 189 -18.27 14.05 10.96
N ALA A 190 -19.49 14.49 11.27
CA ALA A 190 -19.77 15.90 11.53
C ALA A 190 -19.00 16.38 12.78
N GLU A 191 -19.06 15.62 13.88
CA GLU A 191 -18.32 15.93 15.11
C GLU A 191 -16.80 15.91 14.88
N LEU A 192 -16.28 14.88 14.20
CA LEU A 192 -14.87 14.76 13.85
C LEU A 192 -14.39 15.95 12.99
N SER A 193 -15.24 16.49 12.12
CA SER A 193 -14.89 17.59 11.21
C SER A 193 -14.60 18.93 11.90
N GLY A 194 -14.91 19.03 13.20
CA GLY A 194 -14.57 20.15 14.07
C GLY A 194 -13.13 20.12 14.60
N LEU A 195 -12.42 18.99 14.47
CA LEU A 195 -11.02 18.87 14.91
C LEU A 195 -10.05 19.31 13.81
N SER A 196 -8.84 19.73 14.22
CA SER A 196 -7.75 20.11 13.30
C SER A 196 -7.27 18.92 12.45
N ALA A 197 -7.29 17.71 13.02
CA ALA A 197 -7.02 16.48 12.30
C ALA A 197 -7.92 15.35 12.81
N ALA A 198 -8.71 14.76 11.91
CA ALA A 198 -9.54 13.62 12.26
C ALA A 198 -9.68 12.64 11.10
N ALA A 199 -9.96 11.38 11.39
CA ALA A 199 -10.18 10.38 10.36
C ALA A 199 -11.07 9.23 10.83
N VAL A 200 -11.68 8.53 9.87
CA VAL A 200 -12.27 7.21 10.07
C VAL A 200 -11.30 6.17 9.50
N VAL A 201 -10.85 5.23 10.33
CA VAL A 201 -10.03 4.10 9.89
C VAL A 201 -10.88 2.84 9.80
N VAL A 202 -10.75 2.11 8.69
CA VAL A 202 -11.54 0.90 8.41
C VAL A 202 -10.62 -0.32 8.34
N GLU A 203 -10.96 -1.35 9.11
CA GLU A 203 -10.19 -2.61 9.23
C GLU A 203 -10.40 -3.60 8.09
N ASP A 204 -10.57 -3.11 6.86
CA ASP A 204 -10.79 -3.93 5.66
C ASP A 204 -10.40 -3.14 4.40
N ARG A 205 -10.51 -3.78 3.23
CA ARG A 205 -10.32 -3.20 1.91
C ARG A 205 -11.61 -2.54 1.43
N TYR A 206 -11.47 -1.46 0.67
CA TYR A 206 -12.59 -0.81 -0.03
C TYR A 206 -13.43 -1.79 -0.87
N THR A 207 -12.80 -2.81 -1.45
CA THR A 207 -13.48 -3.84 -2.25
C THR A 207 -14.53 -4.65 -1.47
N ALA A 208 -14.46 -4.68 -0.13
CA ALA A 208 -15.42 -5.39 0.69
C ALA A 208 -16.80 -4.70 0.71
N LEU A 209 -16.88 -3.39 0.42
CA LEU A 209 -18.15 -2.67 0.28
C LEU A 209 -19.05 -3.25 -0.83
N PHE A 210 -18.45 -3.85 -1.86
CA PHE A 210 -19.17 -4.47 -2.97
C PHE A 210 -19.62 -5.90 -2.68
N LYS A 211 -19.26 -6.45 -1.51
CA LYS A 211 -19.56 -7.83 -1.11
C LYS A 211 -20.66 -7.91 -0.06
N ALA A 212 -21.28 -6.79 0.30
CA ALA A 212 -22.36 -6.75 1.28
C ALA A 212 -23.56 -7.55 0.76
N LYS A 213 -24.12 -8.43 1.60
CA LYS A 213 -25.16 -9.40 1.20
C LYS A 213 -26.55 -8.80 1.08
N TYR A 214 -26.82 -7.70 1.78
CA TYR A 214 -28.18 -7.21 2.05
C TYR A 214 -28.48 -5.85 1.40
N VAL A 215 -27.57 -5.35 0.56
CA VAL A 215 -27.69 -4.06 -0.11
C VAL A 215 -27.26 -4.19 -1.55
N GLU A 216 -27.87 -3.39 -2.42
CA GLU A 216 -27.54 -3.36 -3.85
C GLU A 216 -26.04 -3.02 -4.06
N PRO A 217 -25.35 -3.74 -4.96
CA PRO A 217 -23.97 -3.42 -5.32
C PRO A 217 -23.85 -1.95 -5.75
N GLY A 218 -22.94 -1.21 -5.10
CA GLY A 218 -22.72 0.22 -5.37
C GLY A 218 -23.41 1.16 -4.38
N PHE A 219 -24.42 0.71 -3.63
CA PHE A 219 -25.09 1.55 -2.62
C PHE A 219 -24.13 2.03 -1.52
N LEU A 220 -23.35 1.12 -0.91
CA LEU A 220 -22.40 1.50 0.14
C LEU A 220 -21.24 2.38 -0.39
N PRO A 221 -20.59 2.06 -1.52
CA PRO A 221 -19.64 2.96 -2.18
C PRO A 221 -20.19 4.38 -2.41
N GLU A 222 -21.43 4.51 -2.86
CA GLU A 222 -22.11 5.80 -3.06
C GLU A 222 -22.27 6.56 -1.74
N LEU A 223 -22.67 5.89 -0.66
CA LEU A 223 -22.76 6.52 0.67
C LEU A 223 -21.39 6.98 1.19
N VAL A 224 -20.35 6.16 1.02
CA VAL A 224 -18.97 6.54 1.37
C VAL A 224 -18.54 7.79 0.57
N ALA A 225 -18.79 7.81 -0.73
CA ALA A 225 -18.46 8.95 -1.58
C ALA A 225 -19.17 10.23 -1.14
N ARG A 226 -20.49 10.14 -0.84
CA ARG A 226 -21.27 11.28 -0.33
C ARG A 226 -20.72 11.84 0.97
N LEU A 227 -20.35 10.97 1.91
CA LEU A 227 -19.79 11.39 3.19
C LEU A 227 -18.42 12.05 3.03
N GLN A 228 -17.56 11.53 2.16
CA GLN A 228 -16.26 12.15 1.88
C GLN A 228 -16.39 13.51 1.18
N VAL A 229 -17.37 13.68 0.29
CA VAL A 229 -17.66 14.99 -0.32
C VAL A 229 -18.25 15.96 0.70
N ARG A 230 -19.12 15.48 1.60
CA ARG A 230 -19.76 16.31 2.64
C ARG A 230 -18.78 16.74 3.73
N TYR A 231 -17.85 15.87 4.12
CA TYR A 231 -16.88 16.10 5.18
C TYR A 231 -15.44 15.91 4.64
N PRO A 232 -14.98 16.78 3.72
CA PRO A 232 -13.73 16.58 2.98
C PRO A 232 -12.47 16.60 3.86
N ARG A 233 -12.57 17.13 5.09
CA ARG A 233 -11.48 17.14 6.07
C ARG A 233 -11.36 15.85 6.88
N VAL A 234 -12.35 14.95 6.82
CA VAL A 234 -12.35 13.69 7.58
C VAL A 234 -12.24 12.52 6.59
N PRO A 235 -11.02 12.07 6.23
CA PRO A 235 -10.85 10.93 5.34
C PRO A 235 -11.41 9.64 5.94
N ILE A 236 -11.91 8.76 5.07
CA ILE A 236 -12.23 7.36 5.40
C ILE A 236 -11.16 6.48 4.77
N VAL A 237 -10.33 5.84 5.59
CA VAL A 237 -9.12 5.13 5.15
C VAL A 237 -9.28 3.62 5.32
N PHE A 238 -9.26 2.89 4.21
CA PHE A 238 -9.37 1.43 4.18
C PHE A 238 -7.99 0.79 4.30
N CYS A 239 -7.75 0.11 5.43
CA CYS A 239 -6.42 -0.36 5.81
C CYS A 239 -6.19 -1.86 5.61
N ASP A 240 -7.07 -2.58 4.92
CA ASP A 240 -6.96 -4.03 4.64
C ASP A 240 -7.16 -4.93 5.86
N THR A 241 -6.41 -4.73 6.94
CA THR A 241 -6.53 -5.54 8.17
C THR A 241 -6.45 -4.68 9.41
N ARG A 242 -6.99 -5.20 10.53
CA ARG A 242 -6.83 -4.61 11.87
C ARG A 242 -5.39 -4.16 12.17
N LYS A 243 -4.40 -5.00 11.85
CA LYS A 243 -2.97 -4.71 12.10
C LYS A 243 -2.47 -3.47 11.34
N PHE A 244 -2.95 -3.28 10.11
CA PHE A 244 -2.58 -2.12 9.31
C PHE A 244 -3.40 -0.87 9.67
N ALA A 245 -4.64 -1.03 10.13
CA ALA A 245 -5.43 0.05 10.70
C ALA A 245 -4.79 0.59 11.99
N GLU A 246 -4.31 -0.31 12.85
CA GLU A 246 -3.52 0.02 14.06
C GLU A 246 -2.23 0.78 13.70
N GLU A 247 -1.47 0.30 12.72
CA GLU A 247 -0.27 1.01 12.26
C GLU A 247 -0.60 2.39 11.68
N TRP A 248 -1.65 2.48 10.87
CA TRP A 248 -2.06 3.74 10.26
C TRP A 248 -2.48 4.74 11.34
N THR A 249 -3.25 4.29 12.33
CA THR A 249 -3.68 5.09 13.50
C THR A 249 -2.47 5.60 14.27
N TYR A 250 -1.49 4.74 14.56
CA TYR A 250 -0.23 5.13 15.22
C TYR A 250 0.51 6.22 14.45
N ARG A 251 0.63 6.10 13.12
CA ARG A 251 1.33 7.08 12.29
C ARG A 251 0.56 8.39 12.14
N PHE A 252 -0.75 8.32 11.93
CA PHE A 252 -1.60 9.49 11.76
C PHE A 252 -1.62 10.34 13.03
N LEU A 253 -1.84 9.71 14.19
CA LEU A 253 -1.86 10.40 15.47
C LEU A 253 -0.48 10.98 15.84
N GLY A 254 0.61 10.23 15.60
CA GLY A 254 1.95 10.74 15.86
C GLY A 254 2.34 11.90 14.93
N ALA A 255 1.91 11.87 13.66
CA ALA A 255 2.09 13.00 12.75
C ALA A 255 1.26 14.21 13.16
N ALA A 256 0.00 14.01 13.56
CA ALA A 256 -0.84 15.10 14.03
C ALA A 256 -0.27 15.74 15.30
N LEU A 257 0.24 14.95 16.24
CA LEU A 257 0.89 15.48 17.44
C LEU A 257 2.15 16.29 17.10
N ALA A 258 2.98 15.83 16.17
CA ALA A 258 4.19 16.54 15.77
C ALA A 258 3.90 17.88 15.05
N GLU A 259 2.86 17.93 14.22
CA GLU A 259 2.55 19.10 13.38
C GLU A 259 1.59 20.09 14.07
N LEU A 260 0.71 19.61 14.94
CA LEU A 260 -0.37 20.40 15.55
C LEU A 260 -0.26 20.51 17.07
N GLY A 261 0.60 19.70 17.68
CA GLY A 261 0.96 19.85 19.09
C GLY A 261 1.86 21.07 19.31
N PRO A 262 2.05 21.49 20.57
CA PRO A 262 3.00 22.53 20.90
C PRO A 262 4.41 22.11 20.44
N ALA A 263 5.19 23.08 19.95
CA ALA A 263 6.58 22.83 19.58
C ALA A 263 7.29 22.16 20.75
N ILE A 264 7.80 20.94 20.54
CA ILE A 264 8.64 20.27 21.52
C ILE A 264 9.91 21.12 21.59
N ASN A 265 10.07 21.90 22.65
CA ASN A 265 11.36 22.51 22.97
C ASN A 265 12.35 21.37 23.22
N THR A 266 13.15 21.05 22.20
CA THR A 266 14.42 20.34 22.37
C THR A 266 15.41 21.32 22.98
N SER A 267 15.31 21.50 24.29
CA SER A 267 16.26 22.20 25.17
C SER A 267 15.86 21.69 26.56
N GLU A 268 16.62 20.81 27.20
CA GLU A 268 17.97 20.93 27.79
C GLU A 268 18.29 19.49 28.32
N GLU A 269 19.49 18.98 28.51
CA GLU A 269 20.86 19.50 28.57
C GLU A 269 21.82 18.30 28.80
N GLU A 270 23.13 18.58 28.63
CA GLU A 270 24.31 17.89 29.20
C GLU A 270 24.82 16.57 28.57
#